data_AF-A0A815Q7V8-F1
#
_entry.id   AF-A0A815Q7V8-F1
#
_cell.length_a   1.000
_cell.length_b   1.000
_cell.length_c   1.000
_cell.angle_alpha   90.00
_cell.angle_beta   90.00
_cell.angle_gamma   90.00
#
_symmetry.space_group_name_H-M   'P 1'
#
loop_
_entity.id
_entity.type
_entity.pdbx_description
1 polymer ?
#
loop_
_entity_poly.entity_id
_entity_poly.type
_entity_poly.pdbx_seq_one_letter_code
_entity_poly.pdbx_strand_id
1 'polypeptide(L)'
;MYNSFAYNIIKIGVIFNFFINDAVDAHVTTNYTNGLSSYSSTFMRPNGNTNNYYFHAIVVRTFSTGSYNFTSNSTFDIYGSFHRYPVDITNPSQSIITYDYYNGGALHFQINLDLQSNQIYVLIVSTYSPNVTGLFTIIVEGPSNVELIHNDYFVLETTTTTTIRPMITSDYLGFLSSDNLQFNRPMSNSDNHYYQAIEITVTVSGTYIFMSSSTFNIYGYFYENSFDPYYPNLNLIASNNDNTQFRINITLQFQRKYILVITSFGYNITGAFLIKAIGPTPLLFTPINQIKSE
;
A
#
# COMPACT_ATOMS: atom_id res chain seq x y z
N MET A 1 -67.52 -3.46 -64.43
CA MET A 1 -66.28 -3.32 -65.23
C MET A 1 -65.33 -2.46 -64.40
N TYR A 2 -64.52 -3.03 -63.50
CA TYR A 2 -63.19 -3.63 -63.69
C TYR A 2 -62.13 -2.69 -64.29
N ASN A 3 -61.22 -2.23 -63.43
CA ASN A 3 -59.75 -2.17 -63.58
C ASN A 3 -59.20 -1.65 -62.22
N SER A 4 -58.69 -2.46 -61.29
CA SER A 4 -57.49 -3.31 -61.30
C SER A 4 -56.18 -2.55 -61.60
N PHE A 5 -55.55 -2.01 -60.56
CA PHE A 5 -54.09 -1.88 -60.51
C PHE A 5 -53.59 -2.60 -59.26
N ALA A 6 -52.92 -3.73 -59.49
CA ALA A 6 -52.13 -4.44 -58.51
C ALA A 6 -50.79 -3.74 -58.35
N TYR A 7 -50.41 -3.40 -57.12
CA TYR A 7 -49.02 -3.11 -56.77
C TYR A 7 -48.50 -4.19 -55.83
N ASN A 8 -47.44 -4.85 -56.29
CA ASN A 8 -46.71 -5.88 -55.57
C ASN A 8 -46.02 -5.26 -54.33
N ILE A 9 -46.30 -5.84 -53.17
CA ILE A 9 -45.59 -5.58 -51.93
C ILE A 9 -44.25 -6.31 -52.00
N ILE A 10 -43.14 -5.57 -52.18
CA ILE A 10 -41.82 -6.09 -51.85
C ILE A 10 -41.62 -5.84 -50.35
N LYS A 11 -41.72 -6.92 -49.55
CA LYS A 11 -41.27 -6.94 -48.15
C LYS A 11 -39.74 -6.79 -48.15
N ILE A 12 -39.25 -5.58 -47.88
CA ILE A 12 -37.88 -5.39 -47.39
C ILE A 12 -37.96 -5.50 -45.87
N GLY A 13 -37.54 -6.64 -45.33
CA GLY A 13 -37.37 -6.83 -43.90
C GLY A 13 -36.16 -6.03 -43.43
N VAL A 14 -36.39 -4.81 -42.95
CA VAL A 14 -35.41 -4.09 -42.14
C VAL A 14 -35.49 -4.65 -40.73
N ILE A 15 -34.59 -5.56 -40.40
CA ILE A 15 -34.34 -5.95 -39.02
C ILE A 15 -33.62 -4.78 -38.36
N PHE A 16 -34.34 -3.98 -37.58
CA PHE A 16 -33.71 -3.14 -36.57
C PHE A 16 -33.24 -4.07 -35.45
N ASN A 17 -31.96 -4.42 -35.46
CA ASN A 17 -31.30 -4.91 -34.26
C ASN A 17 -31.20 -3.73 -33.28
N PHE A 18 -32.22 -3.57 -32.44
CA PHE A 18 -32.06 -2.88 -31.17
C PHE A 18 -31.16 -3.77 -30.31
N PHE A 19 -29.85 -3.56 -30.38
CA PHE A 19 -28.99 -3.93 -29.28
C PHE A 19 -29.30 -2.98 -28.13
N ILE A 20 -30.21 -3.39 -27.25
CA ILE A 20 -30.14 -2.93 -25.87
C ILE A 20 -28.83 -3.54 -25.37
N ASN A 21 -27.75 -2.76 -25.42
CA ASN A 21 -26.63 -3.00 -24.53
C ASN A 21 -27.15 -2.70 -23.13
N ASP A 22 -27.88 -3.66 -22.55
CA ASP A 22 -27.83 -3.87 -21.11
C ASP A 22 -26.41 -4.38 -20.87
N ALA A 23 -25.46 -3.44 -20.87
CA ALA A 23 -24.20 -3.66 -20.20
C ALA A 23 -24.61 -3.94 -18.76
N VAL A 24 -24.71 -5.22 -18.42
CA VAL A 24 -24.72 -5.69 -17.05
C VAL A 24 -23.51 -4.99 -16.43
N ASP A 25 -23.78 -3.98 -15.61
CA ASP A 25 -22.76 -3.29 -14.82
C ASP A 25 -22.19 -4.37 -13.91
N ALA A 26 -21.12 -5.01 -14.37
CA ALA A 26 -20.56 -6.16 -13.72
C ALA A 26 -19.88 -5.65 -12.46
N HIS A 27 -20.65 -5.54 -11.37
CA HIS A 27 -20.11 -5.21 -10.07
C HIS A 27 -19.09 -6.28 -9.69
N VAL A 28 -17.88 -5.82 -9.41
CA VAL A 28 -16.77 -6.66 -8.98
C VAL A 28 -16.74 -6.64 -7.46
N THR A 29 -16.52 -7.82 -6.87
CA THR A 29 -16.39 -7.98 -5.42
C THR A 29 -14.92 -8.09 -5.02
N THR A 30 -14.48 -7.24 -4.09
CA THR A 30 -13.18 -7.31 -3.42
C THR A 30 -13.38 -7.66 -1.94
N ASN A 31 -12.63 -8.64 -1.43
CA ASN A 31 -12.68 -9.04 -0.03
C ASN A 31 -11.37 -8.71 0.70
N TYR A 32 -11.46 -8.28 1.95
CA TYR A 32 -10.32 -8.01 2.84
C TYR A 32 -10.60 -8.52 4.24
N THR A 33 -9.76 -9.40 4.78
CA THR A 33 -9.94 -9.97 6.13
C THR A 33 -8.80 -9.54 7.05
N ASN A 34 -9.15 -9.12 8.27
CA ASN A 34 -8.18 -8.83 9.33
C ASN A 34 -8.81 -9.00 10.72
N GLY A 35 -8.11 -8.60 11.78
CA GLY A 35 -8.59 -8.63 13.15
C GLY A 35 -8.21 -7.41 13.95
N LEU A 36 -9.06 -7.10 14.94
CA LEU A 36 -8.78 -6.14 16.00
C LEU A 36 -8.32 -6.93 17.23
N SER A 37 -7.15 -6.60 17.75
CA SER A 37 -6.56 -7.20 18.96
C SER A 37 -6.23 -6.14 20.02
N SER A 38 -5.85 -6.58 21.23
CA SER A 38 -5.36 -5.69 22.28
C SER A 38 -4.05 -4.97 21.96
N TYR A 39 -3.39 -5.33 20.86
CA TYR A 39 -2.20 -4.65 20.35
C TYR A 39 -2.53 -3.58 19.30
N SER A 40 -3.79 -3.49 18.87
CA SER A 40 -4.21 -2.46 17.92
C SER A 40 -4.15 -1.08 18.58
N SER A 41 -3.87 -0.05 17.79
CA SER A 41 -3.98 1.33 18.27
C SER A 41 -5.43 1.66 18.59
N THR A 42 -5.65 2.70 19.40
CA THR A 42 -7.01 3.16 19.75
C THR A 42 -7.38 4.45 19.02
N PHE A 43 -8.68 4.63 18.80
CA PHE A 43 -9.26 5.69 18.01
C PHE A 43 -10.42 6.35 18.75
N MET A 44 -10.49 7.68 18.67
CA MET A 44 -11.70 8.39 19.06
C MET A 44 -12.70 8.30 17.91
N ARG A 45 -13.74 7.49 18.05
CA ARG A 45 -14.78 7.39 17.03
C ARG A 45 -15.49 8.74 16.85
N PRO A 46 -15.95 9.06 15.63
CA PRO A 46 -16.92 10.12 15.43
C PRO A 46 -18.13 9.89 16.35
N ASN A 47 -18.48 10.89 17.16
CA ASN A 47 -19.52 10.83 18.21
C ASN A 47 -19.25 9.82 19.36
N GLY A 48 -18.03 9.31 19.48
CA GLY A 48 -17.63 8.46 20.60
C GLY A 48 -17.31 9.28 21.86
N ASN A 49 -17.62 8.72 23.03
CA ASN A 49 -17.39 9.40 24.32
C ASN A 49 -16.03 9.06 24.97
N THR A 50 -15.21 8.19 24.36
CA THR A 50 -13.92 7.71 24.93
C THR A 50 -12.89 7.36 23.83
N ASN A 51 -11.61 7.21 24.22
CA ASN A 51 -10.47 6.88 23.32
C ASN A 51 -10.07 5.40 23.31
N ASN A 52 -10.98 4.49 23.65
CA ASN A 52 -10.64 3.08 23.94
C ASN A 52 -11.21 2.08 22.91
N TYR A 53 -11.46 2.55 21.68
CA TYR A 53 -11.91 1.70 20.58
C TYR A 53 -10.68 1.27 19.78
N TYR A 54 -10.40 -0.03 19.76
CA TYR A 54 -9.38 -0.54 18.85
C TYR A 54 -9.81 -0.27 17.42
N PHE A 55 -8.87 0.16 16.59
CA PHE A 55 -9.14 0.43 15.19
C PHE A 55 -8.10 -0.18 14.28
N HIS A 56 -8.52 -0.28 13.03
CA HIS A 56 -7.76 -0.72 11.88
C HIS A 56 -8.02 0.25 10.75
N ALA A 57 -6.99 0.88 10.21
CA ALA A 57 -7.13 1.79 9.08
C ALA A 57 -6.63 1.12 7.80
N ILE A 58 -7.49 1.17 6.78
CA ILE A 58 -7.33 0.50 5.49
C ILE A 58 -7.24 1.57 4.42
N VAL A 59 -6.19 1.53 3.61
CA VAL A 59 -6.11 2.40 2.44
C VAL A 59 -7.00 1.83 1.36
N VAL A 60 -7.82 2.69 0.79
CA VAL A 60 -8.72 2.34 -0.30
C VAL A 60 -8.28 3.10 -1.55
N ARG A 61 -7.94 2.35 -2.61
CA ARG A 61 -7.67 2.88 -3.94
C ARG A 61 -8.63 2.27 -4.95
N THR A 62 -9.28 3.12 -5.71
CA THR A 62 -10.20 2.71 -6.78
C THR A 62 -9.57 2.98 -8.15
N PHE A 63 -9.83 2.07 -9.09
CA PHE A 63 -9.33 2.17 -10.46
C PHE A 63 -10.36 2.75 -11.42
N SER A 64 -11.64 2.77 -11.04
CA SER A 64 -12.70 3.48 -11.74
C SER A 64 -13.43 4.45 -10.82
N THR A 65 -14.00 5.50 -11.42
CA THR A 65 -14.90 6.40 -10.72
C THR A 65 -16.29 5.79 -10.70
N GLY A 66 -16.96 5.76 -9.54
CA GLY A 66 -18.35 5.34 -9.44
C GLY A 66 -18.77 5.00 -8.02
N SER A 67 -19.94 4.36 -7.88
CA SER A 67 -20.52 4.00 -6.60
C SER A 67 -19.95 2.69 -6.08
N TYR A 68 -19.48 2.72 -4.83
CA TYR A 68 -18.96 1.55 -4.13
C TYR A 68 -19.75 1.30 -2.84
N ASN A 69 -20.05 0.03 -2.59
CA ASN A 69 -20.70 -0.47 -1.38
C ASN A 69 -19.69 -1.24 -0.53
N PHE A 70 -19.36 -0.72 0.64
CA PHE A 70 -18.49 -1.37 1.63
C PHE A 70 -19.36 -1.98 2.72
N THR A 71 -19.31 -3.29 2.87
CA THR A 71 -19.99 -4.02 3.93
C THR A 71 -18.98 -4.75 4.78
N SER A 72 -19.23 -4.86 6.08
CA SER A 72 -18.42 -5.69 6.95
C SER A 72 -19.13 -6.98 7.34
N ASN A 73 -18.37 -8.00 7.67
CA ASN A 73 -18.82 -9.21 8.34
C ASN A 73 -17.88 -9.51 9.51
N SER A 74 -18.39 -9.49 10.74
CA SER A 74 -17.61 -9.73 11.95
C SER A 74 -18.39 -10.47 13.01
N THR A 75 -17.65 -11.09 13.94
CA THR A 75 -18.24 -11.78 15.11
C THR A 75 -18.57 -10.84 16.26
N PHE A 76 -18.39 -9.54 16.07
CA PHE A 76 -18.59 -8.50 17.07
C PHE A 76 -19.14 -7.24 16.40
N ASP A 77 -19.67 -6.33 17.20
CA ASP A 77 -20.21 -5.07 16.71
C ASP A 77 -19.09 -4.13 16.25
N ILE A 78 -19.15 -3.74 14.98
CA ILE A 78 -18.08 -3.10 14.25
C ILE A 78 -18.60 -1.80 13.64
N TYR A 79 -17.75 -0.80 13.65
CA TYR A 79 -18.04 0.54 13.18
C TYR A 79 -17.10 0.89 12.02
N GLY A 80 -17.67 1.40 10.93
CA GLY A 80 -16.93 1.89 9.79
C GLY A 80 -17.05 3.41 9.67
N SER A 81 -15.92 4.09 9.46
CA SER A 81 -15.90 5.48 9.00
C SER A 81 -14.95 5.64 7.82
N PHE A 82 -15.37 6.44 6.85
CA PHE A 82 -14.66 6.67 5.61
C PHE A 82 -14.13 8.09 5.58
N HIS A 83 -12.86 8.25 5.22
CA HIS A 83 -12.15 9.51 5.34
C HIS A 83 -11.40 9.87 4.05
N ARG A 84 -11.26 11.17 3.79
CA ARG A 84 -10.28 11.71 2.85
C ARG A 84 -8.88 11.47 3.40
N TYR A 85 -7.96 11.11 2.51
CA TYR A 85 -6.54 11.09 2.85
C TYR A 85 -5.96 12.52 2.83
N PRO A 86 -5.06 12.89 3.76
CA PRO A 86 -4.61 12.14 4.96
C PRO A 86 -5.60 12.27 6.14
N VAL A 87 -5.47 11.40 7.15
CA VAL A 87 -6.34 11.41 8.35
C VAL A 87 -5.57 11.83 9.59
N ASP A 88 -6.06 12.83 10.34
CA ASP A 88 -5.60 13.09 11.70
C ASP A 88 -6.41 12.25 12.69
N ILE A 89 -5.81 11.29 13.37
CA ILE A 89 -6.53 10.44 14.34
C ILE A 89 -6.87 11.15 15.65
N THR A 90 -6.22 12.26 15.94
CA THR A 90 -6.58 13.09 17.09
C THR A 90 -7.75 14.01 16.78
N ASN A 91 -8.06 14.24 15.51
CA ASN A 91 -9.25 14.95 15.07
C ASN A 91 -9.84 14.35 13.77
N PRO A 92 -10.34 13.10 13.82
CA PRO A 92 -10.76 12.37 12.63
C PRO A 92 -12.01 12.96 11.98
N SER A 93 -12.76 13.79 12.72
CA SER A 93 -13.89 14.57 12.21
C SER A 93 -13.51 15.56 11.11
N GLN A 94 -12.24 15.97 10.99
CA GLN A 94 -11.82 16.88 9.92
C GLN A 94 -11.73 16.20 8.54
N SER A 95 -11.42 14.91 8.50
CA SER A 95 -11.23 14.18 7.25
C SER A 95 -12.42 13.27 6.90
N ILE A 96 -13.41 13.14 7.78
CA ILE A 96 -14.53 12.24 7.57
C ILE A 96 -15.38 12.65 6.36
N ILE A 97 -15.69 11.67 5.52
CA ILE A 97 -16.60 11.80 4.39
C ILE A 97 -17.98 11.32 4.82
N THR A 98 -18.01 10.09 5.33
CA THR A 98 -19.22 9.41 5.78
C THR A 98 -18.83 8.34 6.79
N TYR A 99 -19.81 7.82 7.50
CA TYR A 99 -19.64 6.73 8.44
C TYR A 99 -20.98 6.05 8.64
N ASP A 100 -20.95 4.84 9.16
CA ASP A 100 -22.18 4.17 9.51
C ASP A 100 -22.78 4.77 10.78
N TYR A 101 -23.86 5.52 10.59
CA TYR A 101 -24.64 6.14 11.66
C TYR A 101 -25.73 5.20 12.18
N TYR A 102 -26.09 4.15 11.44
CA TYR A 102 -27.29 3.35 11.70
C TYR A 102 -26.98 2.11 12.55
N ASN A 103 -27.23 2.31 13.85
CA ASN A 103 -27.58 1.33 14.88
C ASN A 103 -26.46 0.42 15.42
N GLY A 104 -25.97 0.80 16.61
CA GLY A 104 -25.29 -0.11 17.53
C GLY A 104 -26.12 -1.37 17.80
N GLY A 105 -25.70 -2.48 17.19
CA GLY A 105 -26.32 -3.79 17.39
C GLY A 105 -26.38 -4.70 16.17
N ALA A 106 -26.07 -4.25 14.95
CA ALA A 106 -26.20 -5.10 13.74
C ALA A 106 -25.02 -6.06 13.50
N LEU A 107 -23.91 -5.98 14.25
CA LEU A 107 -22.66 -6.72 14.03
C LEU A 107 -21.93 -6.39 12.72
N HIS A 108 -22.46 -5.48 11.90
CA HIS A 108 -21.86 -5.07 10.63
C HIS A 108 -22.16 -3.61 10.34
N PHE A 109 -21.22 -2.94 9.66
CA PHE A 109 -21.46 -1.68 8.99
C PHE A 109 -21.73 -1.86 7.50
N GLN A 110 -22.49 -0.92 6.93
CA GLN A 110 -22.64 -0.75 5.49
C GLN A 110 -22.47 0.73 5.11
N ILE A 111 -21.57 1.00 4.18
CA ILE A 111 -21.28 2.35 3.70
C ILE A 111 -21.33 2.36 2.17
N ASN A 112 -22.22 3.19 1.62
CA ASN A 112 -22.32 3.43 0.18
C ASN A 112 -21.81 4.83 -0.12
N LEU A 113 -20.88 4.96 -1.08
CA LEU A 113 -20.35 6.25 -1.50
C LEU A 113 -19.76 6.23 -2.91
N ASP A 114 -19.79 7.39 -3.56
CA ASP A 114 -19.11 7.60 -4.83
C ASP A 114 -17.63 7.89 -4.60
N LEU A 115 -16.77 7.07 -5.20
CA LEU A 115 -15.32 7.23 -5.15
C LEU A 115 -14.80 7.66 -6.52
N GLN A 116 -13.88 8.62 -6.51
CA GLN A 116 -13.13 9.01 -7.71
C GLN A 116 -11.93 8.08 -7.93
N SER A 117 -11.74 7.64 -9.17
CA SER A 117 -10.53 6.93 -9.60
C SER A 117 -9.26 7.72 -9.28
N ASN A 118 -8.16 7.00 -9.01
CA ASN A 118 -6.84 7.58 -8.72
C ASN A 118 -6.81 8.52 -7.50
N GLN A 119 -7.83 8.47 -6.63
CA GLN A 119 -7.86 9.16 -5.35
C GLN A 119 -7.64 8.14 -4.23
N ILE A 120 -6.92 8.57 -3.19
CA ILE A 120 -6.68 7.75 -2.00
C ILE A 120 -7.70 8.12 -0.93
N TYR A 121 -8.30 7.10 -0.33
CA TYR A 121 -9.18 7.22 0.82
C TYR A 121 -8.72 6.30 1.94
N VAL A 122 -9.27 6.51 3.13
CA VAL A 122 -9.01 5.67 4.30
C VAL A 122 -10.35 5.20 4.88
N LEU A 123 -10.53 3.87 4.93
CA LEU A 123 -11.58 3.24 5.71
C LEU A 123 -11.02 2.91 7.09
N ILE A 124 -11.57 3.53 8.12
CA ILE A 124 -11.31 3.18 9.51
C ILE A 124 -12.38 2.20 9.96
N VAL A 125 -11.92 1.02 10.36
CA VAL A 125 -12.72 -0.03 10.97
C VAL A 125 -12.40 -0.02 12.45
N SER A 126 -13.40 0.06 13.32
CA SER A 126 -13.19 0.06 14.77
C SER A 126 -14.25 -0.75 15.49
N THR A 127 -13.99 -1.10 16.74
CA THR A 127 -15.02 -1.76 17.55
C THR A 127 -16.13 -0.81 17.95
N TYR A 128 -17.36 -1.33 18.08
CA TYR A 128 -18.47 -0.54 18.61
C TYR A 128 -18.35 -0.30 20.13
N SER A 129 -17.89 -1.31 20.86
CA SER A 129 -17.64 -1.25 22.30
C SER A 129 -16.13 -1.17 22.59
N PRO A 130 -15.71 -0.45 23.66
CA PRO A 130 -14.30 -0.40 24.03
C PRO A 130 -13.73 -1.77 24.36
N ASN A 131 -12.44 -1.96 24.11
CA ASN A 131 -11.69 -3.18 24.50
C ASN A 131 -12.20 -4.51 23.91
N VAL A 132 -12.99 -4.49 22.84
CA VAL A 132 -13.45 -5.70 22.14
C VAL A 132 -12.39 -6.16 21.12
N THR A 133 -12.22 -7.46 20.93
CA THR A 133 -11.31 -8.01 19.93
C THR A 133 -12.04 -9.04 19.07
N GLY A 134 -11.56 -9.28 17.87
CA GLY A 134 -12.16 -10.26 16.97
C GLY A 134 -11.71 -10.08 15.53
N LEU A 135 -12.18 -10.98 14.67
CA LEU A 135 -11.92 -10.96 13.23
C LEU A 135 -13.07 -10.27 12.48
N PHE A 136 -12.71 -9.61 11.38
CA PHE A 136 -13.65 -8.99 10.47
C PHE A 136 -13.23 -9.23 9.02
N THR A 137 -14.21 -9.23 8.12
CA THR A 137 -14.03 -9.17 6.68
C THR A 137 -14.76 -7.96 6.13
N ILE A 138 -14.11 -7.21 5.25
CA ILE A 138 -14.72 -6.15 4.44
C ILE A 138 -14.97 -6.72 3.05
N ILE A 139 -16.20 -6.53 2.58
CA ILE A 139 -16.65 -6.91 1.24
C ILE A 139 -16.98 -5.61 0.53
N VAL A 140 -16.34 -5.38 -0.61
CA VAL A 140 -16.50 -4.17 -1.42
C VAL A 140 -17.06 -4.54 -2.77
N GLU A 141 -18.20 -3.95 -3.12
CA GLU A 141 -18.83 -4.12 -4.43
C GLU A 141 -18.79 -2.79 -5.17
N GLY A 142 -18.43 -2.81 -6.45
CA GLY A 142 -18.36 -1.59 -7.24
C GLY A 142 -17.97 -1.82 -8.70
N PRO A 143 -17.79 -0.75 -9.48
CA PRO A 143 -17.52 -0.81 -10.92
C PRO A 143 -16.14 -1.36 -11.28
N SER A 144 -15.24 -1.55 -10.32
CA SER A 144 -13.95 -2.23 -10.51
C SER A 144 -13.49 -2.87 -9.21
N ASN A 145 -12.47 -3.74 -9.30
CA ASN A 145 -11.69 -4.12 -8.14
C ASN A 145 -11.19 -2.88 -7.37
N VAL A 146 -11.04 -3.03 -6.07
CA VAL A 146 -10.49 -2.02 -5.17
C VAL A 146 -9.20 -2.58 -4.57
N GLU A 147 -8.16 -1.76 -4.50
CA GLU A 147 -6.96 -2.14 -3.76
C GLU A 147 -7.16 -1.72 -2.29
N LEU A 148 -7.24 -2.72 -1.40
CA LEU A 148 -7.37 -2.56 0.04
C LEU A 148 -6.03 -2.86 0.70
N ILE A 149 -5.26 -1.81 0.98
CA ILE A 149 -3.91 -1.96 1.53
C ILE A 149 -3.97 -1.84 3.05
N HIS A 150 -3.51 -2.91 3.68
CA HIS A 150 -3.27 -2.94 5.10
C HIS A 150 -2.10 -2.03 5.49
N ASN A 151 -2.30 -1.17 6.49
CA ASN A 151 -1.21 -0.43 7.11
C ASN A 151 -1.16 -0.63 8.62
N ASP A 152 -0.31 -1.55 9.05
CA ASP A 152 0.14 -1.69 10.45
C ASP A 152 1.00 -0.51 10.91
N TYR A 153 1.50 0.29 9.96
CA TYR A 153 2.45 1.34 10.24
C TYR A 153 1.86 2.68 9.81
N PHE A 154 1.55 3.48 10.81
CA PHE A 154 1.27 4.90 10.65
C PHE A 154 2.43 5.67 11.27
N VAL A 155 3.02 6.61 10.52
CA VAL A 155 3.94 7.59 11.12
C VAL A 155 3.10 8.66 11.78
N LEU A 156 3.27 8.86 13.09
CA LEU A 156 3.00 10.15 13.70
C LEU A 156 4.10 11.11 13.25
N GLU A 157 3.83 12.02 12.32
CA GLU A 157 4.76 13.12 12.05
C GLU A 157 4.74 14.06 13.26
N THR A 158 5.82 14.06 14.05
CA THR A 158 5.99 14.96 15.20
C THR A 158 6.29 16.39 14.73
N THR A 159 5.28 17.05 14.16
CA THR A 159 5.19 18.51 14.09
C THR A 159 3.77 18.92 14.48
N THR A 160 3.46 18.91 15.77
CA THR A 160 2.20 19.45 16.37
C THR A 160 0.86 18.86 15.87
N THR A 161 0.83 17.98 14.86
CA THR A 161 -0.38 17.34 14.33
C THR A 161 -0.17 15.83 14.19
N THR A 162 -1.04 15.06 14.83
CA THR A 162 -1.01 13.60 14.92
C THR A 162 -1.62 12.96 13.65
N THR A 163 -1.09 13.35 12.48
CA THR A 163 -1.59 12.87 11.19
C THR A 163 -1.16 11.45 10.92
N ILE A 164 -2.11 10.54 10.81
CA ILE A 164 -1.95 9.22 10.20
C ILE A 164 -1.81 9.39 8.69
N ARG A 165 -0.60 9.10 8.20
CA ARG A 165 -0.38 8.71 6.81
C ARG A 165 -0.22 7.19 6.77
N PRO A 166 -1.17 6.43 6.20
CA PRO A 166 -0.90 5.05 5.86
C PRO A 166 0.38 4.95 5.05
N MET A 167 1.31 4.11 5.49
CA MET A 167 2.53 3.91 4.73
C MET A 167 2.23 3.14 3.43
N ILE A 168 2.97 3.37 2.38
CA ILE A 168 2.85 2.64 1.13
C ILE A 168 4.03 1.68 1.05
N THR A 169 3.73 0.45 0.66
CA THR A 169 4.75 -0.56 0.38
C THR A 169 5.28 -0.37 -1.04
N SER A 170 6.59 -0.39 -1.19
CA SER A 170 7.31 -0.41 -2.48
C SER A 170 8.24 -1.61 -2.47
N ASP A 171 8.14 -2.44 -3.50
CA ASP A 171 8.94 -3.65 -3.61
C ASP A 171 10.00 -3.48 -4.71
N TYR A 172 11.17 -4.07 -4.48
CA TYR A 172 12.26 -4.17 -5.46
C TYR A 172 12.81 -5.58 -5.47
N LEU A 173 12.85 -6.20 -6.65
CA LEU A 173 13.47 -7.50 -6.87
C LEU A 173 14.86 -7.32 -7.47
N GLY A 174 15.85 -7.93 -6.85
CA GLY A 174 17.24 -7.89 -7.29
C GLY A 174 17.87 -9.28 -7.32
N PHE A 175 19.08 -9.35 -7.87
CA PHE A 175 19.86 -10.57 -7.94
C PHE A 175 21.34 -10.24 -7.77
N LEU A 176 22.01 -10.90 -6.82
CA LEU A 176 23.47 -10.89 -6.72
C LEU A 176 24.02 -12.01 -7.60
N SER A 177 24.94 -11.68 -8.50
CA SER A 177 25.58 -12.57 -9.48
C SER A 177 27.09 -12.36 -9.49
N SER A 178 27.81 -13.24 -10.19
CA SER A 178 29.26 -13.11 -10.40
C SER A 178 29.68 -11.88 -11.21
N ASP A 179 28.75 -11.31 -11.95
CA ASP A 179 28.97 -10.19 -12.86
C ASP A 179 28.85 -8.84 -12.14
N ASN A 180 28.25 -8.84 -10.95
CA ASN A 180 28.23 -7.68 -10.09
C ASN A 180 29.66 -7.30 -9.65
N LEU A 181 29.88 -5.98 -9.52
CA LEU A 181 31.08 -5.48 -8.88
C LEU A 181 31.18 -6.00 -7.44
N GLN A 182 32.41 -5.98 -6.92
CA GLN A 182 32.70 -6.37 -5.57
C GLN A 182 33.21 -5.21 -4.75
N PHE A 183 32.95 -5.25 -3.44
CA PHE A 183 33.50 -4.28 -2.50
C PHE A 183 33.78 -4.93 -1.15
N ASN A 184 34.66 -4.29 -0.37
CA ASN A 184 34.84 -4.62 1.03
C ASN A 184 33.70 -4.01 1.82
N ARG A 185 33.00 -4.83 2.61
CA ARG A 185 31.91 -4.34 3.46
C ARG A 185 32.45 -3.32 4.50
N PRO A 186 31.65 -2.31 4.87
CA PRO A 186 31.97 -1.41 5.98
C PRO A 186 32.35 -2.18 7.24
N MET A 187 33.38 -1.73 7.94
CA MET A 187 33.88 -2.33 9.19
C MET A 187 34.29 -3.82 9.10
N SER A 188 34.54 -4.35 7.89
CA SER A 188 34.99 -5.73 7.68
C SER A 188 36.48 -5.81 7.34
N ASN A 189 37.12 -6.92 7.72
CA ASN A 189 38.56 -7.14 7.61
C ASN A 189 38.96 -7.73 6.24
N SER A 190 38.49 -7.14 5.13
CA SER A 190 39.02 -7.31 3.76
C SER A 190 38.54 -8.47 2.86
N ASP A 191 37.29 -8.92 3.00
CA ASP A 191 36.69 -9.80 1.98
C ASP A 191 35.85 -9.01 0.97
N ASN A 192 36.03 -9.31 -0.31
CA ASN A 192 35.27 -8.75 -1.43
C ASN A 192 33.93 -9.49 -1.59
N HIS A 193 32.83 -8.73 -1.62
CA HIS A 193 31.48 -9.28 -1.75
C HIS A 193 30.78 -8.67 -2.96
N TYR A 194 30.05 -9.49 -3.71
CA TYR A 194 29.16 -9.00 -4.77
C TYR A 194 28.13 -8.06 -4.17
N TYR A 195 27.88 -6.94 -4.85
CA TYR A 195 26.89 -5.99 -4.38
C TYR A 195 26.06 -5.40 -5.51
N GLN A 196 24.88 -4.91 -5.15
CA GLN A 196 24.02 -4.11 -6.02
C GLN A 196 23.75 -2.77 -5.32
N ALA A 197 24.05 -1.67 -6.01
CA ALA A 197 23.72 -0.32 -5.55
C ALA A 197 22.43 0.16 -6.22
N ILE A 198 21.53 0.72 -5.43
CA ILE A 198 20.20 1.16 -5.86
C ILE A 198 20.01 2.58 -5.39
N GLU A 199 19.76 3.50 -6.31
CA GLU A 199 19.38 4.87 -5.99
C GLU A 199 17.90 4.90 -5.56
N ILE A 200 17.65 5.55 -4.43
CA ILE A 200 16.32 5.69 -3.84
C ILE A 200 15.83 7.11 -4.09
N THR A 201 14.78 7.25 -4.88
CA THR A 201 14.12 8.55 -5.10
C THR A 201 12.94 8.68 -4.14
N VAL A 202 13.01 9.72 -3.32
CA VAL A 202 12.01 10.06 -2.29
C VAL A 202 11.24 11.29 -2.76
N THR A 203 9.91 11.20 -2.80
CA THR A 203 9.03 12.31 -3.20
C THR A 203 8.44 13.07 -2.00
N VAL A 204 8.43 12.45 -0.81
CA VAL A 204 7.98 13.07 0.45
C VAL A 204 8.97 12.73 1.57
N SER A 205 9.45 13.76 2.27
CA SER A 205 10.27 13.58 3.48
C SER A 205 9.50 12.78 4.53
N GLY A 206 10.18 11.86 5.21
CA GLY A 206 9.59 11.13 6.33
C GLY A 206 10.36 9.87 6.67
N THR A 207 9.79 9.07 7.57
CA THR A 207 10.40 7.83 8.06
C THR A 207 9.99 6.65 7.20
N TYR A 208 10.99 5.91 6.71
CA TYR A 208 10.84 4.71 5.89
C TYR A 208 11.46 3.50 6.60
N ILE A 209 10.82 2.34 6.44
CA ILE A 209 11.30 1.06 6.94
C ILE A 209 11.64 0.18 5.73
N PHE A 210 12.90 -0.17 5.57
CA PHE A 210 13.37 -1.11 4.56
C PHE A 210 13.59 -2.48 5.18
N MET A 211 13.14 -3.53 4.52
CA MET A 211 13.28 -4.92 4.93
C MET A 211 13.75 -5.76 3.76
N SER A 212 14.53 -6.79 4.02
CA SER A 212 14.91 -7.77 3.01
C SER A 212 14.25 -9.12 3.20
N SER A 213 14.15 -9.86 2.10
CA SER A 213 13.88 -11.30 2.09
C SER A 213 14.76 -11.97 1.04
N SER A 214 15.48 -13.01 1.44
CA SER A 214 16.37 -13.77 0.56
C SER A 214 16.64 -15.17 1.16
N THR A 215 17.21 -16.07 0.36
CA THR A 215 17.61 -17.42 0.80
C THR A 215 19.00 -17.46 1.45
N PHE A 216 19.69 -16.33 1.52
CA PHE A 216 21.04 -16.20 2.08
C PHE A 216 21.10 -15.04 3.08
N ASN A 217 22.19 -14.99 3.87
CA ASN A 217 22.38 -13.91 4.82
C ASN A 217 22.76 -12.61 4.08
N ILE A 218 21.89 -11.60 4.16
CA ILE A 218 21.96 -10.37 3.38
C ILE A 218 22.15 -9.14 4.27
N TYR A 219 22.90 -8.17 3.77
CA TYR A 219 23.21 -6.91 4.42
C TYR A 219 22.67 -5.76 3.58
N GLY A 220 22.14 -4.74 4.27
CA GLY A 220 21.77 -3.46 3.68
C GLY A 220 22.63 -2.34 4.26
N TYR A 221 23.17 -1.50 3.39
CA TYR A 221 23.93 -0.30 3.75
C TYR A 221 23.32 0.92 3.05
N PHE A 222 22.92 1.92 3.83
CA PHE A 222 22.35 3.16 3.33
C PHE A 222 23.39 4.27 3.33
N TYR A 223 23.51 4.95 2.20
CA TYR A 223 24.41 6.07 1.99
C TYR A 223 23.64 7.33 1.63
N GLU A 224 24.12 8.48 2.10
CA GLU A 224 23.65 9.79 1.65
C GLU A 224 24.56 10.33 0.53
N ASN A 225 23.97 10.98 -0.48
CA ASN A 225 24.64 11.60 -1.63
C ASN A 225 25.36 10.64 -2.59
N SER A 226 26.32 9.84 -2.11
CA SER A 226 27.16 8.99 -2.95
C SER A 226 27.68 7.76 -2.21
N PHE A 227 27.94 6.70 -2.97
CA PHE A 227 28.57 5.46 -2.52
C PHE A 227 29.81 5.22 -3.38
N ASP A 228 30.94 4.96 -2.72
CA ASP A 228 32.20 4.59 -3.36
C ASP A 228 32.65 3.22 -2.80
N PRO A 229 32.76 2.17 -3.64
CA PRO A 229 33.15 0.84 -3.18
C PRO A 229 34.59 0.77 -2.64
N TYR A 230 35.46 1.72 -2.97
CA TYR A 230 36.82 1.82 -2.42
C TYR A 230 36.85 2.49 -1.04
N TYR A 231 35.84 3.32 -0.75
CA TYR A 231 35.68 4.02 0.53
C TYR A 231 34.30 3.75 1.14
N PRO A 232 33.98 2.48 1.46
CA PRO A 232 32.63 2.05 1.83
C PRO A 232 32.14 2.61 3.17
N ASN A 233 33.00 3.24 3.97
CA ASN A 233 32.57 3.92 5.20
C ASN A 233 32.14 5.37 4.96
N LEU A 234 32.47 5.96 3.80
CA LEU A 234 32.16 7.35 3.48
C LEU A 234 30.67 7.50 3.19
N ASN A 235 30.03 8.50 3.81
CA ASN A 235 28.60 8.80 3.70
C ASN A 235 27.62 7.70 4.14
N LEU A 236 28.10 6.65 4.82
CA LEU A 236 27.23 5.63 5.40
C LEU A 236 26.40 6.24 6.54
N ILE A 237 25.06 6.16 6.44
CA ILE A 237 24.12 6.74 7.40
C ILE A 237 23.32 5.69 8.19
N ALA A 238 23.19 4.48 7.66
CA ALA A 238 22.57 3.36 8.37
C ALA A 238 23.02 2.02 7.77
N SER A 239 23.01 0.97 8.58
CA SER A 239 23.23 -0.40 8.13
C SER A 239 22.58 -1.39 9.07
N ASN A 240 22.16 -2.54 8.57
CA ASN A 240 21.63 -3.62 9.40
C ASN A 240 21.81 -4.98 8.72
N ASN A 241 21.81 -6.05 9.52
CA ASN A 241 21.85 -7.44 9.09
C ASN A 241 21.24 -8.41 10.14
N ASP A 242 20.34 -7.91 10.98
CA ASP A 242 19.81 -8.65 12.11
C ASP A 242 19.03 -9.89 11.66
N ASN A 243 19.43 -11.07 12.15
CA ASN A 243 18.76 -12.35 11.88
C ASN A 243 18.76 -12.76 10.39
N THR A 244 19.89 -12.60 9.69
CA THR A 244 20.12 -13.02 8.28
C THR A 244 19.39 -12.19 7.21
N GLN A 245 18.50 -11.31 7.61
CA GLN A 245 17.89 -10.29 6.78
C GLN A 245 18.22 -8.92 7.38
N PHE A 246 17.95 -7.83 6.69
CA PHE A 246 18.08 -6.50 7.30
C PHE A 246 16.71 -5.87 7.50
N ARG A 247 16.60 -5.09 8.57
CA ARG A 247 15.52 -4.12 8.78
C ARG A 247 16.14 -2.78 9.15
N ILE A 248 15.96 -1.77 8.30
CA ILE A 248 16.52 -0.43 8.50
C ILE A 248 15.36 0.56 8.61
N ASN A 249 15.27 1.25 9.74
CA ASN A 249 14.35 2.35 9.96
C ASN A 249 15.12 3.67 9.79
N ILE A 250 14.74 4.50 8.81
CA ILE A 250 15.49 5.69 8.43
C ILE A 250 14.59 6.85 8.00
N THR A 251 14.91 8.06 8.44
CA THR A 251 14.25 9.29 7.97
C THR A 251 14.95 9.80 6.71
N LEU A 252 14.21 9.83 5.60
CA LEU A 252 14.70 10.34 4.32
C LEU A 252 14.08 11.70 4.02
N GLN A 253 14.82 12.58 3.34
CA GLN A 253 14.37 13.91 2.97
C GLN A 253 14.11 14.02 1.46
N PHE A 254 13.07 14.74 1.08
CA PHE A 254 12.80 15.12 -0.31
C PHE A 254 14.00 15.87 -0.91
N GLN A 255 14.26 15.65 -2.21
CA GLN A 255 15.38 16.22 -2.97
C GLN A 255 16.78 15.86 -2.47
N ARG A 256 16.90 14.91 -1.53
CA ARG A 256 18.20 14.31 -1.19
C ARG A 256 18.41 13.01 -1.94
N LYS A 257 19.67 12.74 -2.26
CA LYS A 257 20.07 11.51 -2.93
C LYS A 257 20.44 10.46 -1.89
N TYR A 258 19.88 9.27 -2.01
CA TYR A 258 20.18 8.14 -1.15
C TYR A 258 20.51 6.91 -1.99
N ILE A 259 21.47 6.12 -1.53
CA ILE A 259 21.88 4.88 -2.19
C ILE A 259 21.76 3.75 -1.17
N LEU A 260 20.99 2.73 -1.52
CA LEU A 260 20.92 1.47 -0.80
C LEU A 260 21.84 0.47 -1.50
N VAL A 261 22.87 0.01 -0.79
CA VAL A 261 23.78 -1.05 -1.24
C VAL A 261 23.39 -2.36 -0.57
N ILE A 262 23.15 -3.37 -1.39
CA ILE A 262 22.77 -4.72 -0.98
C ILE A 262 23.94 -5.67 -1.25
N THR A 263 24.27 -6.53 -0.28
CA THR A 263 25.36 -7.51 -0.39
C THR A 263 25.10 -8.72 0.50
N SER A 264 25.81 -9.83 0.26
CA SER A 264 25.78 -11.01 1.11
C SER A 264 26.72 -10.91 2.32
N PHE A 265 26.50 -11.75 3.35
CA PHE A 265 27.43 -11.97 4.46
C PHE A 265 28.66 -12.79 4.05
N GLY A 266 28.43 -13.86 3.29
CA GLY A 266 29.50 -14.73 2.78
C GLY A 266 30.07 -14.17 1.48
N TYR A 267 31.34 -14.48 1.22
CA TYR A 267 31.98 -14.20 -0.06
C TYR A 267 31.36 -15.05 -1.18
N ASN A 268 31.38 -14.51 -2.40
CA ASN A 268 30.92 -15.18 -3.63
C ASN A 268 29.49 -15.75 -3.60
N ILE A 269 28.63 -15.28 -2.70
CA ILE A 269 27.23 -15.71 -2.64
C ILE A 269 26.43 -14.97 -3.71
N THR A 270 25.67 -15.75 -4.48
CA THR A 270 24.76 -15.27 -5.52
C THR A 270 23.33 -15.70 -5.19
N GLY A 271 22.34 -14.94 -5.62
CA GLY A 271 20.95 -15.29 -5.44
C GLY A 271 20.01 -14.11 -5.57
N ALA A 272 18.72 -14.43 -5.71
CA ALA A 272 17.65 -13.44 -5.74
C ALA A 272 17.38 -12.88 -4.33
N PHE A 273 16.95 -11.63 -4.28
CA PHE A 273 16.46 -10.98 -3.07
C PHE A 273 15.29 -10.05 -3.37
N LEU A 274 14.46 -9.84 -2.36
CA LEU A 274 13.38 -8.86 -2.35
C LEU A 274 13.71 -7.79 -1.30
N ILE A 275 13.63 -6.53 -1.70
CA ILE A 275 13.58 -5.40 -0.77
C ILE A 275 12.15 -4.90 -0.71
N LYS A 276 11.62 -4.80 0.50
CA LYS A 276 10.34 -4.19 0.81
C LYS A 276 10.60 -2.89 1.57
N ALA A 277 10.15 -1.77 1.03
CA ALA A 277 10.20 -0.48 1.70
C ALA A 277 8.80 0.00 2.04
N ILE A 278 8.62 0.49 3.26
CA ILE A 278 7.35 0.96 3.78
C ILE A 278 7.55 2.40 4.25
N GLY A 279 6.81 3.37 3.72
CA GLY A 279 6.90 4.76 4.18
C GLY A 279 5.82 5.68 3.59
N PRO A 280 5.88 7.00 3.79
CA PRO A 280 4.76 7.91 3.49
C PRO A 280 4.29 7.93 2.02
N THR A 281 5.16 7.61 1.08
CA THR A 281 4.87 7.56 -0.36
C THR A 281 5.61 6.40 -1.03
N PRO A 282 5.17 5.94 -2.22
CA PRO A 282 5.96 5.02 -3.02
C PRO A 282 7.38 5.54 -3.24
N LEU A 283 8.35 4.64 -3.16
CA LEU A 283 9.73 4.90 -3.53
C LEU A 283 9.97 4.41 -4.95
N LEU A 284 10.79 5.16 -5.69
CA LEU A 284 11.34 4.69 -6.95
C LEU A 284 12.75 4.16 -6.70
N PHE A 285 12.95 2.89 -7.06
CA PHE A 285 14.24 2.21 -7.02
C PHE A 285 14.88 2.25 -8.40
N THR A 286 16.06 2.88 -8.51
CA THR A 286 16.82 2.93 -9.76
C THR A 286 18.13 2.18 -9.58
N PRO A 287 18.29 0.97 -10.17
CA PRO A 287 19.55 0.26 -10.13
C PRO A 287 20.67 1.11 -10.71
N ILE A 288 21.77 1.23 -9.98
CA ILE A 288 22.98 1.87 -10.49
C ILE A 288 23.76 0.77 -11.21
N ASN A 289 23.78 0.82 -12.55
CA ASN A 289 24.49 -0.17 -13.36
C ASN A 289 25.97 -0.17 -13.01
N GLN A 290 26.40 -1.28 -12.42
CA GLN A 290 27.76 -1.54 -11.99
C GLN A 290 28.10 -2.97 -12.40
N ILE A 291 28.26 -3.14 -13.71
CA ILE A 291 28.69 -4.39 -14.35
C ILE A 291 30.19 -4.28 -14.58
N LYS A 292 30.93 -5.37 -14.38
CA LYS A 292 32.35 -5.44 -14.76
C LYS A 292 32.49 -5.10 -16.25
N SER A 293 33.41 -4.20 -16.60
CA SER A 293 33.85 -4.11 -18.00
C SER A 293 34.67 -5.36 -18.31
N GLU A 294 34.38 -6.01 -19.43
CA GLU A 294 35.15 -7.14 -19.97
C GLU A 294 36.59 -6.74 -20.31
#